data_AF-A0A453KNB6-F1
#
_entry.id   AF-A0A453KNB6-F1
#
_cell.length_a   1.000
_cell.length_b   1.000
_cell.length_c   1.000
_cell.angle_alpha   90.00
_cell.angle_beta   90.00
_cell.angle_gamma   90.00
#
_symmetry.space_group_name_H-M   'P 1'
#
loop_
_entity.id
_entity.type
_entity.pdbx_description
1 polymer ?
#
loop_
_entity_poly.entity_id
_entity_poly.type
_entity_poly.pdbx_seq_one_letter_code
_entity_poly.pdbx_strand_id
1 'polypeptide(L)'
;MTLLVKHSLFMQYLMPFVEKEKYELPSKCRLRPENDMFREQEQHKIHFDVNEWRCGFCKKSFRAEKFIDQHFANRHSNLLDNSQGRCLADLCGALHCDLTMEFKKPKSKCNAAAAARNRHLCESLADSCFPVNQGHSASRLHGIFLAPIL
;
A
#
# COMPACT_ATOMS: atom_id res chain seq x y z
N MET A 1 4.31 -12.62 13.69
CA MET A 1 4.67 -11.25 13.23
C MET A 1 4.86 -11.35 11.73
N THR A 2 3.74 -11.65 11.08
CA THR A 2 3.68 -12.33 9.79
C THR A 2 3.64 -11.26 8.70
N LEU A 3 4.56 -11.41 7.75
CA LEU A 3 4.71 -10.67 6.50
C LEU A 3 3.35 -10.55 5.79
N LEU A 4 2.66 -9.43 5.98
CA LEU A 4 1.33 -9.20 5.42
C LEU A 4 1.26 -7.86 4.72
N VAL A 5 0.52 -7.89 3.62
CA VAL A 5 0.48 -6.91 2.55
C VAL A 5 1.75 -7.03 1.72
N LYS A 6 1.57 -7.30 0.42
CA LYS A 6 2.49 -6.79 -0.60
C LYS A 6 2.49 -5.27 -0.48
N HIS A 7 3.16 -4.78 0.58
CA HIS A 7 3.32 -3.40 0.93
C HIS A 7 3.83 -2.75 -0.36
N SER A 8 3.14 -1.72 -0.84
CA SER A 8 3.88 -0.66 -1.52
C SER A 8 5.14 -0.41 -0.70
N LEU A 9 6.32 -0.32 -1.32
CA LEU A 9 7.59 -0.08 -0.61
C LEU A 9 7.41 0.98 0.50
N PHE A 10 6.54 1.95 0.20
CA PHE A 10 5.92 2.88 1.09
C PHE A 10 5.39 2.34 2.45
N MET A 11 4.49 1.36 2.52
CA MET A 11 4.01 0.85 3.81
C MET A 11 5.10 0.08 4.58
N GLN A 12 6.03 -0.60 3.89
CA GLN A 12 7.17 -1.26 4.55
C GLN A 12 8.18 -0.25 5.09
N TYR A 13 8.30 0.91 4.45
CA TYR A 13 9.21 1.97 4.85
C TYR A 13 8.59 2.88 5.91
N LEU A 14 7.33 3.28 5.77
CA LEU A 14 6.69 4.28 6.61
C LEU A 14 6.07 3.69 7.88
N MET A 15 5.38 2.56 7.82
CA MET A 15 4.67 1.99 8.97
C MET A 15 5.57 1.73 10.19
N PRO A 16 6.83 1.25 10.04
CA PRO A 16 7.73 1.11 11.18
C PRO A 16 7.96 2.41 11.94
N PHE A 17 7.95 3.57 11.27
CA PHE A 17 8.08 4.87 11.92
C PHE A 17 6.77 5.31 12.58
N VAL A 18 5.63 5.10 11.92
CA VAL A 18 4.29 5.38 12.49
C VAL A 18 4.10 4.59 13.78
N GLU A 19 4.42 3.30 13.78
CA GLU A 19 4.34 2.42 14.95
C GLU A 19 5.34 2.80 16.04
N LYS A 20 6.61 3.06 15.67
CA LYS A 20 7.65 3.48 16.62
C LYS A 20 7.29 4.78 17.33
N GLU A 21 6.68 5.72 16.61
CA GLU A 21 6.25 7.00 17.17
C GLU A 21 4.85 6.95 17.80
N LYS A 22 4.18 5.80 17.76
CA LYS A 22 2.78 5.63 18.19
C LYS A 22 1.86 6.70 17.60
N TYR A 23 2.13 7.06 16.34
CA TYR A 23 1.40 8.12 15.66
C TYR A 23 0.04 7.60 15.22
N GLU A 24 -1.01 8.28 15.66
CA GLU A 24 -2.38 7.99 15.22
C GLU A 24 -2.69 8.78 13.94
N LEU A 25 -2.97 8.05 12.85
CA LEU A 25 -3.35 8.68 11.59
C LEU A 25 -4.67 9.47 11.77
N PRO A 26 -4.73 10.73 11.29
CA PRO A 26 -5.96 11.52 11.34
C PRO A 26 -7.14 10.78 10.69
N SER A 27 -8.36 10.97 11.20
CA SER A 27 -9.56 10.30 10.68
C SER A 27 -9.81 10.54 9.18
N LYS A 28 -9.39 11.70 8.67
CA LYS A 28 -9.48 12.11 7.26
C LYS A 28 -8.34 11.56 6.39
N CYS A 29 -7.30 10.96 6.99
CA CYS A 29 -6.18 10.41 6.26
C CYS A 29 -6.63 9.22 5.41
N ARG A 30 -6.36 9.31 4.11
CA ARG A 30 -6.72 8.25 3.16
C ARG A 30 -5.80 7.03 3.22
N LEU A 31 -4.62 7.16 3.82
CA LEU A 31 -3.65 6.06 4.01
C LEU A 31 -3.97 5.15 5.21
N ARG A 32 -5.07 5.40 5.93
CA ARG A 32 -5.48 4.51 7.02
C ARG A 32 -5.61 3.07 6.51
N PRO A 33 -5.11 2.06 7.25
CA PRO A 33 -5.15 0.66 6.81
C PRO A 33 -6.57 0.21 6.45
N GLU A 34 -7.58 0.73 7.14
CA GLU A 34 -9.00 0.43 6.91
C GLU A 34 -9.50 0.81 5.50
N ASN A 35 -8.81 1.73 4.81
CA ASN A 35 -9.19 2.17 3.47
C ASN A 35 -8.59 1.29 2.36
N ASP A 36 -7.70 0.34 2.69
CA ASP A 36 -7.12 -0.57 1.71
C ASP A 36 -8.14 -1.65 1.32
N MET A 37 -8.62 -1.58 0.08
CA MET A 37 -9.60 -2.53 -0.45
C MET A 37 -9.11 -3.99 -0.46
N PHE A 38 -7.79 -4.23 -0.52
CA PHE A 38 -7.21 -5.57 -0.53
C PHE A 38 -6.90 -6.09 0.87
N ARG A 39 -7.08 -5.27 1.92
CA ARG A 39 -6.76 -5.60 3.31
C ARG A 39 -7.29 -6.96 3.74
N GLU A 40 -8.58 -7.22 3.49
CA GLU A 40 -9.21 -8.49 3.90
C GLU A 40 -8.58 -9.69 3.19
N GLN A 41 -8.29 -9.58 1.90
CA GLN A 41 -7.65 -10.67 1.16
C GLN A 41 -6.22 -10.92 1.66
N GLU A 42 -5.44 -9.87 1.87
CA GLU A 42 -4.08 -9.97 2.40
C GLU A 42 -4.06 -10.62 3.78
N GLN A 43 -4.94 -10.22 4.71
CA GLN A 43 -5.04 -10.81 6.05
C GLN A 43 -5.37 -12.31 6.05
N HIS A 44 -5.94 -12.80 4.95
CA HIS A 44 -6.25 -14.21 4.76
C HIS A 44 -5.19 -14.96 3.94
N LYS A 45 -4.01 -14.38 3.70
CA LYS A 45 -2.83 -15.14 3.25
C LYS A 45 -2.14 -15.77 4.46
N ILE A 46 -2.12 -17.10 4.50
CA ILE A 46 -1.41 -17.83 5.56
C ILE A 46 -0.14 -18.40 4.94
N HIS A 47 1.03 -17.86 5.31
CA HIS A 47 2.31 -18.46 4.95
C HIS A 47 2.64 -19.57 5.94
N PHE A 48 2.47 -20.82 5.51
CA PHE A 48 2.60 -21.99 6.36
C PHE A 48 4.03 -22.54 6.37
N ASP A 49 4.69 -22.55 5.21
CA ASP A 49 6.07 -22.99 5.01
C ASP A 49 6.70 -22.23 3.82
N VAL A 50 8.02 -22.33 3.61
CA VAL A 50 8.80 -21.63 2.56
C VAL A 50 8.14 -21.68 1.18
N ASN A 51 7.50 -22.80 0.85
CA ASN A 51 6.81 -23.02 -0.43
C ASN A 51 5.32 -23.35 -0.25
N GLU A 52 4.71 -22.96 0.87
CA GLU A 52 3.29 -23.22 1.12
C GLU A 52 2.55 -21.97 1.62
N TRP A 53 1.64 -21.51 0.78
CA TRP A 53 0.68 -20.46 1.06
C TRP A 53 -0.72 -21.07 1.15
N ARG A 54 -1.53 -20.66 2.12
CA ARG A 54 -2.89 -21.18 2.29
C ARG A 54 -3.91 -20.04 2.35
N CYS A 55 -5.00 -20.22 1.61
CA CYS A 55 -6.14 -19.31 1.63
C CYS A 55 -6.88 -19.42 2.96
N GLY A 56 -7.00 -18.31 3.69
CA GLY A 56 -7.72 -18.22 4.96
C GLY A 56 -9.22 -18.48 4.82
N PHE A 57 -9.82 -18.10 3.68
CA PHE A 57 -11.26 -18.27 3.42
C PHE A 57 -11.67 -19.71 3.12
N CYS A 58 -10.95 -20.39 2.23
CA CYS A 58 -11.34 -21.73 1.72
C CYS A 58 -10.31 -22.83 1.93
N LYS A 59 -9.21 -22.53 2.64
CA LYS A 59 -8.14 -23.46 3.05
C LYS A 59 -7.35 -24.13 1.92
N LYS A 60 -7.54 -23.73 0.66
CA LYS A 60 -6.69 -24.19 -0.46
C LYS A 60 -5.23 -23.76 -0.27
N SER A 61 -4.31 -24.67 -0.52
CA SER A 61 -2.86 -24.41 -0.49
C SER A 61 -2.30 -24.13 -1.89
N PHE A 62 -1.22 -23.35 -1.94
CA PHE A 62 -0.56 -22.83 -3.13
C PHE A 62 0.95 -22.85 -2.92
N ARG A 63 1.71 -23.08 -4.00
CA ARG A 63 3.18 -23.20 -3.93
C ARG A 63 3.93 -21.87 -3.83
N ALA A 64 3.26 -20.76 -4.09
CA ALA A 64 3.84 -19.43 -4.10
C ALA A 64 2.75 -18.36 -3.93
N GLU A 65 3.14 -17.20 -3.42
CA GLU A 65 2.24 -16.08 -3.14
C GLU A 65 1.45 -15.63 -4.39
N LYS A 66 2.11 -15.53 -5.54
CA LYS A 66 1.46 -15.15 -6.81
C LYS A 66 0.24 -16.01 -7.17
N PHE A 67 0.22 -17.28 -6.74
CA PHE A 67 -0.88 -18.18 -7.04
C PHE A 67 -2.06 -18.00 -6.10
N ILE A 68 -1.82 -17.65 -4.83
CA ILE A 68 -2.89 -17.29 -3.90
C ILE A 68 -3.48 -15.90 -4.24
N ASP A 69 -2.65 -14.95 -4.70
CA ASP A 69 -3.10 -13.65 -5.23
C ASP A 69 -4.08 -13.84 -6.40
N GLN A 70 -3.66 -14.62 -7.40
CA GLN A 70 -4.49 -14.93 -8.57
C GLN A 70 -5.76 -15.67 -8.16
N HIS A 71 -5.69 -16.54 -7.15
CA HIS A 71 -6.87 -17.22 -6.60
C HIS A 71 -7.84 -16.24 -5.96
N PHE A 72 -7.38 -15.24 -5.19
CA PHE A 72 -8.25 -14.21 -4.64
C PHE A 72 -8.95 -13.39 -5.72
N ALA A 73 -8.22 -12.95 -6.74
CA ALA A 73 -8.79 -12.22 -7.87
C ALA A 73 -9.89 -13.03 -8.61
N ASN A 74 -9.72 -14.35 -8.71
CA ASN A 74 -10.64 -15.20 -9.47
C ASN A 74 -11.81 -15.76 -8.65
N ARG A 75 -11.61 -15.99 -7.33
CA ARG A 75 -12.54 -16.77 -6.49
C ARG A 75 -13.07 -16.04 -5.28
N HIS A 76 -12.44 -14.93 -4.90
CA HIS A 76 -12.80 -14.13 -3.73
C HIS A 76 -12.83 -12.62 -4.04
N SER A 77 -12.99 -12.25 -5.31
CA SER A 77 -13.12 -10.85 -5.74
C SER A 77 -14.37 -10.19 -5.18
N ASN A 78 -15.41 -10.98 -4.88
CA ASN A 78 -16.63 -10.53 -4.22
C ASN A 78 -16.44 -10.14 -2.75
N LEU A 79 -15.27 -10.43 -2.14
CA LEU A 79 -14.94 -10.03 -0.78
C LEU A 79 -14.20 -8.68 -0.72
N LEU A 80 -13.98 -8.03 -1.87
CA LEU A 80 -13.45 -6.67 -1.94
C LEU A 80 -14.54 -5.67 -1.60
N ASP A 81 -14.27 -4.76 -0.67
CA ASP A 81 -15.15 -3.63 -0.40
C ASP A 81 -14.96 -2.54 -1.48
N ASN A 82 -15.74 -2.67 -2.55
CA ASN A 82 -15.79 -1.67 -3.62
C ASN A 82 -16.63 -0.43 -3.25
N SER A 83 -17.29 -0.41 -2.08
CA SER A 83 -18.18 0.69 -1.70
C SER A 83 -17.42 1.85 -1.05
N GLN A 84 -16.29 1.58 -0.38
CA GLN A 84 -15.52 2.59 0.34
C GLN A 84 -14.00 2.55 0.06
N GLY A 85 -13.44 1.41 -0.36
CA GLY A 85 -12.00 1.26 -0.60
C GLY A 85 -11.57 1.71 -2.00
N ARG A 86 -10.54 2.56 -2.08
CA ARG A 86 -9.74 2.72 -3.31
C ARG A 86 -8.46 1.92 -3.14
N CYS A 87 -7.90 1.43 -4.24
CA CYS A 87 -6.54 0.92 -4.20
C CYS A 87 -5.62 2.03 -3.70
N LEU A 88 -4.84 1.78 -2.65
CA LEU A 88 -3.94 2.80 -2.09
C LEU A 88 -2.93 3.29 -3.14
N ALA A 89 -2.56 2.44 -4.11
CA ALA A 89 -1.69 2.82 -5.22
C ALA A 89 -2.25 4.01 -6.02
N ASP A 90 -3.57 4.14 -6.14
CA ASP A 90 -4.23 5.19 -6.92
C ASP A 90 -4.19 6.57 -6.24
N LEU A 91 -3.79 6.66 -4.96
CA LEU A 91 -3.79 7.93 -4.22
C LEU A 91 -2.61 8.84 -4.59
N CYS A 92 -1.46 8.26 -4.91
CA CYS A 92 -0.22 8.95 -5.25
C CYS A 92 0.74 7.93 -5.89
N GLY A 93 1.45 8.33 -6.94
CA GLY A 93 2.35 7.46 -7.71
C GLY A 93 3.52 6.88 -6.92
N ALA A 94 3.88 7.46 -5.76
CA ALA A 94 4.87 6.87 -4.86
C ALA A 94 4.35 5.61 -4.12
N LEU A 95 3.04 5.38 -4.14
CA LEU A 95 2.40 4.20 -3.55
C LEU A 95 2.32 3.03 -4.54
N HIS A 96 2.68 3.24 -5.82
CA HIS A 96 2.80 2.15 -6.76
C HIS A 96 4.04 1.30 -6.46
N CYS A 97 3.84 -0.02 -6.40
CA CYS A 97 4.91 -0.99 -6.31
C CYS A 97 5.18 -1.57 -7.70
N ASP A 98 5.92 -0.84 -8.54
CA ASP A 98 6.34 -1.33 -9.87
C ASP A 98 7.49 -2.37 -9.76
N LEU A 99 7.38 -3.31 -8.82
CA LEU A 99 8.31 -4.43 -8.62
C LEU A 99 7.76 -5.76 -9.17
N THR A 100 6.65 -5.75 -9.92
CA THR A 100 6.32 -6.90 -10.77
C THR A 100 7.31 -6.97 -11.92
N MET A 101 8.35 -7.77 -11.70
CA MET A 101 9.27 -8.39 -12.65
C MET A 101 8.71 -8.53 -14.08
N GLU A 102 8.84 -7.48 -14.88
CA GLU A 102 9.35 -7.47 -16.26
C GLU A 102 9.64 -5.99 -16.53
N PHE A 103 10.91 -5.63 -16.76
CA PHE A 103 11.27 -4.30 -17.29
C PHE A 103 10.71 -4.18 -18.72
N LYS A 104 9.39 -4.13 -18.89
CA LYS A 104 8.77 -3.62 -20.11
C LYS A 104 9.16 -2.16 -20.12
N LYS A 105 10.07 -1.80 -21.03
CA LYS A 105 10.51 -0.43 -21.30
C LYS A 105 9.32 0.52 -21.08
N PRO A 106 9.47 1.61 -20.31
CA PRO A 106 8.40 2.57 -20.12
C PRO A 106 7.86 2.94 -21.50
N LYS A 107 6.61 2.56 -21.79
CA LYS A 107 6.03 2.73 -23.13
C LYS A 107 5.78 4.21 -23.47
N SER A 108 5.99 5.12 -22.52
CA SER A 108 5.83 6.56 -22.71
C SER A 108 7.04 7.33 -22.17
N LYS A 109 7.39 8.41 -22.87
CA LYS A 109 8.36 9.39 -22.38
C LYS A 109 7.83 10.02 -21.09
N CYS A 110 8.73 10.34 -20.15
CA CYS A 110 8.38 11.10 -18.95
C CYS A 110 7.64 12.38 -19.35
N ASN A 111 6.45 12.59 -18.78
CA ASN A 111 5.63 13.78 -19.00
C ASN A 111 5.74 14.67 -17.77
N ALA A 112 6.37 15.84 -17.92
CA ALA A 112 6.57 16.80 -16.83
C ALA A 112 5.27 17.21 -16.15
N ALA A 113 4.19 17.39 -16.90
CA ALA A 113 2.88 17.73 -16.34
C ALA A 113 2.28 16.55 -15.54
N ALA A 114 2.51 15.31 -15.98
CA ALA A 114 2.07 14.13 -15.22
C ALA A 114 2.89 13.97 -13.92
N ALA A 115 4.20 14.19 -13.97
CA ALA A 115 5.06 14.17 -12.80
C ALA A 115 4.68 15.25 -11.77
N ALA A 116 4.42 16.48 -12.24
CA ALA A 116 3.96 17.57 -11.38
C ALA A 116 2.60 17.27 -10.73
N ARG A 117 1.63 16.75 -11.49
CA ARG A 117 0.34 16.31 -10.93
C ARG A 117 0.53 15.22 -9.88
N ASN A 118 1.38 14.24 -10.17
CA ASN A 118 1.65 13.15 -9.24
C ASN A 118 2.26 13.67 -7.93
N ARG A 119 3.25 14.56 -8.03
CA ARG A 119 3.86 15.22 -6.87
C ARG A 119 2.82 15.92 -6.00
N HIS A 120 1.92 16.71 -6.59
CA HIS A 120 0.86 17.37 -5.85
C HIS A 120 -0.12 16.42 -5.15
N LEU A 121 -0.44 15.26 -5.77
CA LEU A 121 -1.25 14.24 -5.13
C LEU A 121 -0.56 13.69 -3.87
N CYS A 122 0.75 13.45 -3.97
CA CYS A 122 1.55 12.96 -2.86
C CYS A 122 1.70 14.01 -1.74
N GLU A 123 1.95 15.28 -2.08
CA GLU A 123 1.98 16.41 -1.14
C GLU A 123 0.65 16.54 -0.40
N SER A 124 -0.46 16.57 -1.12
CA SER A 124 -1.81 16.65 -0.52
C SER A 124 -2.11 15.45 0.40
N LEU A 125 -1.61 14.27 0.04
CA LEU A 125 -1.76 13.09 0.89
C LEU A 125 -0.93 13.22 2.17
N ALA A 126 0.32 13.67 2.07
CA ALA A 126 1.19 13.96 3.20
C ALA A 126 0.59 15.02 4.14
N ASP A 127 0.01 16.09 3.61
CA ASP A 127 -0.66 17.13 4.40
C ASP A 127 -1.86 16.57 5.18
N SER A 128 -2.64 15.68 4.54
CA SER A 128 -3.83 15.10 5.17
C SER A 128 -3.51 14.03 6.23
N CYS A 129 -2.38 13.35 6.08
CA CYS A 129 -2.00 12.21 6.91
C CYS A 129 -0.92 12.52 7.94
N PHE A 130 -0.03 13.47 7.63
CA PHE A 130 1.11 13.90 8.46
C PHE A 130 1.19 15.44 8.48
N PRO A 131 0.17 16.14 8.99
CA PRO A 131 0.16 17.61 9.02
C PRO A 131 1.30 18.17 9.89
N VAL A 132 2.22 18.93 9.29
CA VAL A 132 3.45 19.43 9.93
C VAL A 132 3.22 20.29 11.18
N ASN A 133 2.02 20.86 11.32
CA ASN A 133 1.62 21.69 12.46
C ASN A 133 1.03 20.88 13.64
N GLN A 134 0.89 19.56 13.53
CA GLN A 134 0.32 18.69 14.58
C GLN A 134 1.39 17.96 15.40
N GLY A 135 2.58 18.55 15.53
CA GLY A 135 3.64 18.07 16.42
C GLY A 135 4.85 17.47 15.69
N HIS A 136 5.86 17.13 16.49
CA HIS A 136 7.16 16.69 15.98
C HIS A 136 7.07 15.42 15.13
N SER A 137 6.28 14.45 15.59
CA SER A 137 6.07 13.18 14.89
C SER A 137 5.41 13.36 13.52
N ALA A 138 4.36 14.17 13.45
CA ALA A 138 3.69 14.46 12.18
C ALA A 138 4.64 15.14 11.20
N SER A 139 5.42 16.13 11.65
CA SER A 139 6.42 16.81 10.81
C SER A 139 7.51 15.86 10.30
N ARG A 140 8.01 14.96 11.16
CA ARG A 140 9.02 13.97 10.78
C ARG A 140 8.49 12.95 9.78
N LEU A 141 7.30 12.41 10.02
CA LEU A 141 6.62 11.47 9.12
C LEU A 141 6.27 12.11 7.77
N HIS A 142 5.92 13.40 7.76
CA HIS A 142 5.69 14.17 6.54
C HIS A 142 6.94 14.23 5.65
N GLY A 143 8.10 14.52 6.26
CA GLY A 143 9.38 14.52 5.55
C GLY A 143 9.76 13.13 5.03
N ILE A 144 9.58 12.08 5.85
CA ILE A 144 9.83 10.69 5.46
C ILE A 144 8.94 10.29 4.28
N PHE A 145 7.67 10.69 4.29
CA PHE A 145 6.71 10.41 3.22
C PHE A 145 7.14 11.05 1.89
N LEU A 146 7.59 12.31 1.91
CA LEU A 146 7.93 13.07 0.70
C LEU A 146 9.38 12.88 0.22
N ALA A 147 10.28 12.36 1.04
CA ALA A 147 11.69 12.14 0.68
C ALA A 147 11.92 11.41 -0.67
N PRO A 148 11.17 10.35 -1.04
CA PRO A 148 11.35 9.69 -2.33
C PRO A 148 10.70 10.43 -3.53
N ILE A 149 9.98 11.54 -3.29
CA ILE A 149 9.19 12.29 -4.29
C ILE A 149 9.89 13.60 -4.70
N LEU A 150 10.80 14.12 -3.87
CA LEU A 150 11.59 15.34 -4.08
C LEU A 150 12.89 15.04 -4.84
#